data_AF-A0A318ZN87-F1
#
_entry.id   AF-A0A318ZN87-F1
#
_cell.length_a   1.000
_cell.length_b   1.000
_cell.length_c   1.000
_cell.angle_alpha   90.00
_cell.angle_beta   90.00
_cell.angle_gamma   90.00
#
_symmetry.space_group_name_H-M   'P 1'
#
loop_
_entity.id
_entity.type
_entity.pdbx_description
1 polymer ?
#
loop_
_entity_poly.entity_id
_entity_poly.type
_entity_poly.pdbx_seq_one_letter_code
_entity_poly.pdbx_strand_id
1 'polypeptide(L)'
;MHGPLLNPNQMPYLTKAISPLGESDGLDPGLHQAMTLDQFYYATLENSMARDIDQVVVRWAEDLNHKIQQPKKDAMTRENERKEREKHLREPGKQILAVDQIWIRILDNKTILTSCTNPADPTEARLPERIRRFIQLNDEKEEFQRPRTAKAMAEIVLSIMTTLILDQKFFRSRRETDQQRTKGKNVLEIFQESVRDLMNKEATLYQSFLTTLEDESHTHEHTGFIRDLPKNPYHVIDDEVHLLREAKDICDELNILETVLEGQQQVWQQTFETQDLDTFTGYQYSHPMNPTRMLCEIQRIVDEATAVQESINALLELRQQQAGIKEAEFGRWQANDTAKQANISLIFTVVAILFVRVPYPRIFYFFLPEQNTVY
;
A
#
# COMPACT_ATOMS: atom_id res chain seq x y z
N MET A 1 -13.43 11.75 -6.16
CA MET A 1 -12.71 13.03 -5.99
C MET A 1 -12.14 13.38 -7.36
N HIS A 2 -12.30 14.61 -7.85
CA HIS A 2 -11.75 15.02 -9.14
C HIS A 2 -10.28 15.41 -8.96
N GLY A 3 -9.38 14.88 -9.79
CA GLY A 3 -7.96 15.24 -9.80
C GLY A 3 -7.71 16.71 -10.14
N PRO A 4 -6.44 17.17 -10.11
CA PRO A 4 -6.11 18.56 -10.39
C PRO A 4 -6.59 19.00 -11.78
N LEU A 5 -7.17 20.20 -11.87
CA LEU A 5 -7.57 20.82 -13.14
C LEU A 5 -6.31 21.23 -13.92
N LEU A 6 -5.92 20.42 -14.90
CA LEU A 6 -4.77 20.70 -15.76
C LEU A 6 -5.14 21.74 -16.82
N ASN A 7 -4.25 22.73 -17.04
CA ASN A 7 -4.39 23.61 -18.19
C ASN A 7 -4.15 22.83 -19.49
N PRO A 8 -4.85 23.17 -20.59
CA PRO A 8 -4.75 22.44 -21.86
C PRO A 8 -3.31 22.34 -22.43
N ASN A 9 -2.46 23.34 -22.18
CA ASN A 9 -1.07 23.34 -22.66
C ASN A 9 -0.05 22.83 -21.63
N GLN A 10 -0.50 22.34 -20.49
CA GLN A 10 0.33 21.95 -19.34
C GLN A 10 0.26 20.44 -19.16
N MET A 11 1.37 19.76 -19.48
CA MET A 11 1.45 18.31 -19.34
C MET A 11 2.20 17.93 -18.06
N PRO A 12 1.58 17.18 -17.14
CA PRO A 12 2.30 16.56 -16.04
C PRO A 12 3.12 15.39 -16.56
N TYR A 13 4.32 15.19 -16.00
CA TYR A 13 5.13 14.02 -16.30
C TYR A 13 5.88 13.54 -15.07
N LEU A 14 6.11 12.23 -15.01
CA LEU A 14 6.84 11.63 -13.91
C LEU A 14 8.33 11.97 -14.03
N THR A 15 8.98 12.25 -12.91
CA THR A 15 10.43 12.44 -12.76
C THR A 15 10.95 11.67 -11.53
N LYS A 16 12.27 11.54 -11.43
CA LYS A 16 12.95 11.06 -10.23
C LYS A 16 13.29 12.25 -9.35
N ALA A 17 13.09 12.10 -8.05
CA ALA A 17 13.52 13.07 -7.07
C ALA A 17 14.23 12.40 -5.90
N ILE A 18 14.89 13.22 -5.07
CA ILE A 18 15.52 12.77 -3.83
C ILE A 18 14.72 13.37 -2.68
N SER A 19 14.22 12.54 -1.76
CA SER A 19 13.52 12.98 -0.56
C SER A 19 14.51 13.46 0.52
N PRO A 20 14.24 14.55 1.26
CA PRO A 20 13.12 15.49 1.06
C PRO A 20 13.25 16.24 -0.26
N LEU A 21 12.15 16.40 -1.01
CA LEU A 21 12.08 17.51 -1.94
C LEU A 21 12.16 18.77 -1.08
N GLY A 22 13.24 19.56 -1.25
CA GLY A 22 13.57 20.65 -0.33
C GLY A 22 12.34 21.53 -0.05
N GLU A 23 12.08 21.79 1.24
CA GLU A 23 11.19 22.89 1.61
C GLU A 23 11.72 24.16 0.94
N SER A 24 10.79 25.00 0.48
CA SER A 24 11.00 26.21 -0.32
C SER A 24 11.79 27.32 0.40
N ASP A 25 12.78 26.99 1.21
CA ASP A 25 13.66 27.93 1.90
C ASP A 25 14.65 28.52 0.87
N GLY A 26 14.18 29.56 0.18
CA GLY A 26 15.03 30.49 -0.57
C GLY A 26 14.96 30.41 -2.10
N LEU A 27 14.02 29.66 -2.69
CA LEU A 27 13.77 29.71 -4.14
C LEU A 27 12.71 30.76 -4.51
N ASP A 28 12.91 31.40 -5.67
CA ASP A 28 12.02 32.41 -6.22
C ASP A 28 10.57 31.88 -6.32
N PRO A 29 9.58 32.53 -5.67
CA PRO A 29 8.19 32.05 -5.62
C PRO A 29 7.48 32.02 -7.00
N GLY A 30 8.14 32.51 -8.05
CA GLY A 30 7.65 32.48 -9.43
C GLY A 30 8.11 31.29 -10.27
N LEU A 31 8.97 30.39 -9.75
CA LEU A 31 9.44 29.23 -10.51
C LEU A 31 8.59 27.99 -10.19
N HIS A 32 8.03 27.35 -11.22
CA HIS A 32 7.33 26.07 -11.04
C HIS A 32 8.33 24.99 -10.59
N GLN A 33 8.06 24.37 -9.45
CA GLN A 33 8.89 23.33 -8.85
C GLN A 33 8.29 21.94 -9.09
N ALA A 34 9.14 20.93 -9.03
CA ALA A 34 8.70 19.54 -8.94
C ALA A 34 7.84 19.35 -7.69
N MET A 35 6.82 18.52 -7.79
CA MET A 35 5.96 18.14 -6.67
C MET A 35 6.10 16.65 -6.40
N THR A 36 5.89 16.22 -5.17
CA THR A 36 5.73 14.79 -4.89
C THR A 36 4.40 14.29 -5.45
N LEU A 37 4.20 12.98 -5.53
CA LEU A 37 2.92 12.40 -5.98
C LEU A 37 1.74 12.95 -5.17
N ASP A 38 1.87 12.99 -3.85
CA ASP A 38 0.83 13.47 -2.96
C ASP A 38 0.62 14.98 -3.05
N GLN A 39 1.68 15.78 -3.18
CA GLN A 39 1.55 17.23 -3.39
C GLN A 39 0.82 17.57 -4.70
N PHE A 40 1.05 16.76 -5.75
CA PHE A 40 0.38 16.95 -7.04
C PHE A 40 -1.13 16.63 -6.95
N TYR A 41 -1.50 15.57 -6.25
CA TYR A 41 -2.89 15.10 -6.20
C TYR A 41 -3.72 15.77 -5.09
N TYR A 42 -3.14 15.95 -3.91
CA TYR A 42 -3.80 16.51 -2.73
C TYR A 42 -3.39 17.97 -2.50
N ALA A 43 -4.05 18.89 -3.19
CA ALA A 43 -3.77 20.33 -3.12
C ALA A 43 -3.85 20.94 -1.70
N THR A 44 -4.55 20.28 -0.76
CA THR A 44 -4.71 20.74 0.64
C THR A 44 -3.72 20.07 1.61
N LEU A 45 -2.81 19.24 1.13
CA LEU A 45 -1.88 18.52 2.00
C LEU A 45 -0.72 19.44 2.41
N GLU A 46 -0.68 19.80 3.70
CA GLU A 46 0.37 20.68 4.23
C GLU A 46 1.73 19.98 4.35
N ASN A 47 1.74 18.66 4.58
CA ASN A 47 2.96 17.88 4.76
C ASN A 47 2.81 16.49 4.11
N SER A 48 3.59 16.25 3.04
CA SER A 48 3.65 14.97 2.34
C SER A 48 4.80 14.09 2.77
N MET A 49 5.74 14.58 3.60
CA MET A 49 7.03 13.92 3.86
C MET A 49 6.92 12.47 4.30
N ALA A 50 5.96 12.17 5.18
CA ALA A 50 5.75 10.82 5.67
C ALA A 50 5.20 9.87 4.59
N ARG A 51 4.43 10.40 3.64
CA ARG A 51 3.87 9.65 2.50
C ARG A 51 4.91 9.50 1.39
N ASP A 52 5.72 10.52 1.16
CA ASP A 52 6.79 10.51 0.16
C ASP A 52 7.84 9.42 0.42
N ILE A 53 8.19 9.19 1.69
CA ILE A 53 9.12 8.12 2.09
C ILE A 53 8.45 6.74 2.16
N ASP A 54 7.12 6.69 2.22
CA ASP A 54 6.32 5.45 2.25
C ASP A 54 5.90 5.00 0.84
N GLN A 55 6.31 5.73 -0.20
CA GLN A 55 5.97 5.42 -1.59
C GLN A 55 6.28 3.96 -1.94
N VAL A 56 5.42 3.31 -2.73
CA VAL A 56 5.56 1.91 -3.17
C VAL A 56 6.94 1.64 -3.75
N VAL A 57 7.45 2.55 -4.58
CA VAL A 57 8.77 2.41 -5.20
C VAL A 57 9.90 2.44 -4.16
N VAL A 58 9.79 3.26 -3.11
CA VAL A 58 10.78 3.34 -2.03
C VAL A 58 10.78 2.05 -1.24
N ARG A 59 9.59 1.58 -0.83
CA ARG A 59 9.41 0.31 -0.11
C ARG A 59 10.01 -0.87 -0.88
N TRP A 60 9.76 -0.92 -2.19
CA TRP A 60 10.33 -1.95 -3.06
C TRP A 60 11.87 -1.91 -3.08
N ALA A 61 12.47 -0.73 -3.22
CA ALA A 61 13.92 -0.58 -3.27
C ALA A 61 14.59 -0.95 -1.94
N GLU A 62 13.95 -0.64 -0.82
CA GLU A 62 14.42 -1.03 0.51
C GLU A 62 14.31 -2.53 0.74
N ASP A 63 13.19 -3.15 0.38
CA ASP A 63 13.02 -4.60 0.47
C ASP A 63 14.06 -5.35 -0.38
N LEU A 64 14.37 -4.84 -1.57
CA LEU A 64 15.44 -5.38 -2.40
C LEU A 64 16.81 -5.28 -1.70
N ASN A 65 17.12 -4.11 -1.13
CA ASN A 65 18.37 -3.92 -0.39
C ASN A 65 18.47 -4.83 0.83
N HIS A 66 17.37 -5.03 1.56
CA HIS A 66 17.30 -5.95 2.70
C HIS A 66 17.55 -7.40 2.26
N LYS A 67 16.91 -7.85 1.17
CA LYS A 67 17.12 -9.19 0.59
C LYS A 67 18.57 -9.43 0.16
N ILE A 68 19.26 -8.40 -0.34
CA ILE A 68 20.67 -8.48 -0.76
C ILE A 68 21.62 -8.49 0.45
N GLN A 69 21.35 -7.65 1.46
CA GLN A 69 22.26 -7.48 2.60
C GLN A 69 22.13 -8.58 3.67
N GLN A 70 21.08 -9.41 3.64
CA GLN A 70 20.86 -10.46 4.64
C GLN A 70 20.80 -11.88 4.04
N PRO A 71 21.90 -12.65 4.11
CA PRO A 71 21.78 -14.12 4.13
C PRO A 71 21.73 -14.69 5.56
N LYS A 72 22.19 -13.96 6.59
CA LYS A 72 22.35 -14.49 7.97
C LYS A 72 22.36 -13.38 9.03
N LYS A 73 21.22 -13.05 9.62
CA LYS A 73 21.16 -12.55 11.00
C LYS A 73 20.02 -13.25 11.71
N ASP A 74 20.32 -13.72 12.92
CA ASP A 74 19.41 -14.49 13.77
C ASP A 74 18.08 -13.77 13.97
N ALA A 75 17.03 -14.57 14.17
CA ALA A 75 15.64 -14.17 14.31
C ALA A 75 15.47 -12.92 15.19
N MET A 76 15.43 -11.75 14.54
CA MET A 76 15.04 -10.51 15.17
C MET A 76 13.52 -10.54 15.31
N THR A 77 13.01 -10.09 16.45
CA THR A 77 11.57 -10.02 16.68
C THR A 77 10.93 -9.10 15.62
N ARG A 78 9.77 -9.46 15.07
CA ARG A 78 9.03 -8.68 14.04
C ARG A 78 8.93 -7.18 14.37
N GLU A 79 8.78 -6.86 15.66
CA GLU A 79 8.72 -5.49 16.18
C GLU A 79 10.03 -4.70 16.00
N ASN A 80 11.19 -5.35 16.17
CA ASN A 80 12.49 -4.71 15.98
C ASN A 80 12.83 -4.55 14.50
N GLU A 81 12.42 -5.50 13.64
CA GLU A 81 12.52 -5.35 12.19
C GLU A 81 11.68 -4.19 11.69
N ARG A 82 10.45 -4.05 12.20
CA ARG A 82 9.57 -2.92 11.89
C ARG A 82 10.18 -1.59 12.33
N LYS A 83 10.71 -1.49 13.56
CA LYS A 83 11.35 -0.25 14.05
C LYS A 83 12.61 0.13 13.27
N GLU A 84 13.43 -0.85 12.90
CA GLU A 84 14.60 -0.59 12.06
C GLU A 84 14.19 -0.17 10.64
N ARG A 85 13.15 -0.79 10.04
CA ARG A 85 12.57 -0.32 8.77
C ARG A 85 12.05 1.11 8.89
N GLU A 86 11.20 1.41 9.87
CA GLU A 86 10.65 2.74 10.11
C GLU A 86 11.76 3.81 10.34
N LYS A 87 12.90 3.41 10.90
CA LYS A 87 14.08 4.28 11.06
C LYS A 87 14.82 4.51 9.74
N HIS A 88 14.99 3.47 8.92
CA HIS A 88 15.64 3.58 7.60
C HIS A 88 14.79 4.34 6.58
N LEU A 89 13.45 4.21 6.63
CA LEU A 89 12.53 5.00 5.80
C LEU A 89 12.70 6.51 6.05
N ARG A 90 13.06 6.91 7.29
CA ARG A 90 13.22 8.32 7.69
C ARG A 90 14.60 8.89 7.37
N GLU A 91 15.51 8.12 6.77
CA GLU A 91 16.81 8.64 6.37
C GLU A 91 16.69 9.49 5.10
N PRO A 92 17.20 10.74 5.07
CA PRO A 92 17.18 11.57 3.88
C PRO A 92 18.06 10.96 2.77
N GLY A 93 17.72 11.23 1.51
CA GLY A 93 18.46 10.76 0.34
C GLY A 93 17.81 9.61 -0.43
N LYS A 94 16.54 9.28 -0.17
CA LYS A 94 15.80 8.22 -0.87
C LYS A 94 15.33 8.71 -2.24
N GLN A 95 15.43 7.84 -3.24
CA GLN A 95 14.89 8.12 -4.57
C GLN A 95 13.37 7.90 -4.55
N ILE A 96 12.61 8.92 -4.91
CA ILE A 96 11.14 8.90 -4.94
C ILE A 96 10.62 9.24 -6.34
N LEU A 97 9.36 8.92 -6.61
CA LEU A 97 8.61 9.45 -7.74
C LEU A 97 8.13 10.88 -7.43
N ALA A 98 8.28 11.74 -8.42
CA ALA A 98 7.78 13.10 -8.39
C ALA A 98 7.07 13.43 -9.71
N VAL A 99 6.27 14.49 -9.68
CA VAL A 99 5.55 15.04 -10.81
C VAL A 99 6.14 16.40 -11.16
N ASP A 100 6.66 16.46 -12.37
CA ASP A 100 7.10 17.67 -13.03
C ASP A 100 6.05 18.12 -14.06
N GLN A 101 6.22 19.33 -14.59
CA GLN A 101 5.29 19.89 -15.57
C GLN A 101 6.03 20.51 -16.75
N ILE A 102 5.48 20.32 -17.95
CA ILE A 102 5.94 20.96 -19.17
C ILE A 102 4.80 21.72 -19.83
N TRP A 103 5.06 22.98 -20.18
CA TRP A 103 4.21 23.77 -21.04
C TRP A 103 4.74 23.69 -22.46
N ILE A 104 3.86 23.41 -23.41
CA ILE A 104 4.21 23.38 -24.83
C ILE A 104 3.15 24.12 -25.63
N ARG A 105 3.60 24.99 -26.53
CA ARG A 105 2.72 25.70 -27.46
C ARG A 105 3.38 25.80 -28.82
N ILE A 106 2.70 25.29 -29.85
CA ILE A 106 3.10 25.45 -31.24
C ILE A 106 2.58 26.81 -31.71
N LEU A 107 3.49 27.70 -32.14
CA LEU A 107 3.13 29.04 -32.62
C LEU A 107 2.94 29.07 -34.14
N ASP A 108 3.76 28.31 -34.86
CA ASP A 108 3.73 28.18 -36.31
C ASP A 108 4.37 26.83 -36.73
N ASN A 109 4.53 26.61 -38.04
CA ASN A 109 5.10 25.36 -38.57
C ASN A 109 6.55 25.07 -38.18
N LYS A 110 7.29 26.02 -37.62
CA LYS A 110 8.74 25.94 -37.31
C LYS A 110 9.08 26.34 -35.87
N THR A 111 8.14 26.90 -35.12
CA THR A 111 8.40 27.49 -33.80
C THR A 111 7.54 26.83 -32.73
N ILE A 112 8.22 26.30 -31.71
CA ILE A 112 7.62 25.83 -30.45
C ILE A 112 8.10 26.72 -29.33
N LEU A 113 7.17 27.17 -28.49
CA LEU A 113 7.49 27.74 -27.19
C LEU A 113 7.29 26.65 -26.13
N THR A 114 8.31 26.40 -25.32
CA THR A 114 8.22 25.43 -24.21
C THR A 114 8.88 25.97 -22.96
N SER A 115 8.34 25.56 -21.81
CA SER A 115 8.92 25.77 -20.48
C SER A 115 8.69 24.51 -19.66
N CYS A 116 9.59 24.16 -18.76
CA CYS A 116 9.45 23.00 -17.89
C CYS A 116 9.85 23.35 -16.46
N THR A 117 9.32 22.61 -15.50
CA THR A 117 9.81 22.65 -14.12
C THR A 117 11.31 22.30 -14.08
N ASN A 118 12.00 22.81 -13.07
CA ASN A 118 13.40 22.47 -12.88
C ASN A 118 13.49 21.03 -12.33
N PRO A 119 14.29 20.13 -12.95
CA PRO A 119 14.36 18.74 -12.50
C PRO A 119 14.73 18.64 -11.02
N ALA A 120 14.00 17.81 -10.27
CA ALA A 120 14.25 17.60 -8.84
C ALA A 120 15.58 16.86 -8.58
N ASP A 121 15.94 15.91 -9.46
CA ASP A 121 17.24 15.23 -9.41
C ASP A 121 18.27 16.00 -10.27
N PRO A 122 19.33 16.58 -9.65
CA PRO A 122 20.36 17.32 -10.39
C PRO A 122 21.19 16.44 -11.32
N THR A 123 21.10 15.12 -11.20
CA THR A 123 21.74 14.16 -12.10
C THR A 123 20.90 13.85 -13.34
N GLU A 124 19.62 14.22 -13.36
CA GLU A 124 18.79 14.08 -14.56
C GLU A 124 19.16 15.13 -15.62
N ALA A 125 19.18 14.67 -16.88
CA ALA A 125 19.41 15.55 -18.00
C ALA A 125 18.21 16.48 -18.19
N ARG A 126 18.46 17.77 -18.37
CA ARG A 126 17.40 18.73 -18.74
C ARG A 126 16.79 18.38 -20.09
N LEU A 127 15.63 18.96 -20.39
CA LEU A 127 14.88 18.69 -21.61
C LEU A 127 15.72 18.83 -22.90
N PRO A 128 16.54 19.89 -23.12
CA PRO A 128 17.34 20.01 -24.33
C PRO A 128 18.33 18.85 -24.53
N GLU A 129 18.95 18.38 -23.45
CA GLU A 129 19.89 17.27 -23.42
C GLU A 129 19.18 15.93 -23.66
N ARG A 130 17.97 15.75 -23.12
CA ARG A 130 17.12 14.58 -23.42
C ARG A 130 16.74 14.53 -24.89
N ILE A 131 16.32 15.67 -25.47
CA ILE A 131 16.01 15.78 -26.91
C ILE A 131 17.24 15.48 -27.75
N ARG A 132 18.39 16.08 -27.42
CA ARG A 132 19.65 15.84 -28.14
C ARG A 132 20.04 14.38 -28.10
N ARG A 133 19.96 13.72 -26.95
CA ARG A 133 20.26 12.30 -26.79
C ARG A 133 19.29 11.44 -27.60
N PHE A 134 17.99 11.73 -27.55
CA PHE A 134 16.99 11.01 -28.32
C PHE A 134 17.26 11.10 -29.83
N ILE A 135 17.56 12.31 -30.34
CA ILE A 135 17.89 12.51 -31.76
C ILE A 135 19.16 11.75 -32.11
N GLN A 136 20.22 11.86 -31.31
CA GLN A 136 21.50 11.17 -31.56
C GLN A 136 21.35 9.65 -31.59
N LEU A 137 20.59 9.06 -30.65
CA LEU A 137 20.38 7.61 -30.57
C LEU A 137 19.55 7.06 -31.73
N ASN A 138 18.71 7.89 -32.36
CA ASN A 138 17.90 7.47 -33.50
C ASN A 138 18.49 7.88 -34.85
N ASP A 139 19.46 8.80 -34.91
CA ASP A 139 20.13 9.26 -36.15
C ASP A 139 20.81 8.11 -36.92
N GLU A 140 21.21 7.04 -36.20
CA GLU A 140 21.81 5.82 -36.79
C GLU A 140 20.78 4.88 -37.43
N LYS A 141 19.47 5.10 -37.20
CA LYS A 141 18.40 4.26 -37.76
C LYS A 141 17.99 4.81 -39.13
N GLU A 142 17.98 3.94 -40.14
CA GLU A 142 17.65 4.31 -41.53
C GLU A 142 16.28 4.99 -41.68
N GLU A 143 15.31 4.66 -40.82
CA GLU A 143 13.95 5.20 -40.86
C GLU A 143 13.79 6.55 -40.13
N PHE A 144 14.77 6.97 -39.33
CA PHE A 144 14.63 8.17 -38.51
C PHE A 144 14.93 9.44 -39.32
N GLN A 145 13.95 10.35 -39.34
CA GLN A 145 14.13 11.67 -39.93
C GLN A 145 14.14 12.74 -38.86
N ARG A 146 15.18 13.57 -38.84
CA ARG A 146 15.24 14.74 -37.93
C ARG A 146 14.00 15.62 -38.09
N PRO A 147 13.45 16.17 -36.99
CA PRO A 147 12.22 16.95 -37.03
C PRO A 147 12.41 18.21 -37.89
N ARG A 148 11.57 18.36 -38.92
CA ARG A 148 11.58 19.54 -39.83
C ARG A 148 10.46 20.52 -39.56
N THR A 149 9.45 20.09 -38.79
CA THR A 149 8.28 20.88 -38.42
C THR A 149 8.18 20.97 -36.90
N ALA A 150 7.50 22.01 -36.42
CA ALA A 150 7.17 22.15 -35.01
C ALA A 150 6.34 20.96 -34.50
N LYS A 151 5.40 20.43 -35.30
CA LYS A 151 4.58 19.28 -34.89
C LYS A 151 5.42 18.02 -34.67
N ALA A 152 6.41 17.76 -35.51
CA ALA A 152 7.33 16.64 -35.35
C ALA A 152 8.26 16.81 -34.14
N MET A 153 8.74 18.02 -33.88
CA MET A 153 9.52 18.29 -32.67
C MET A 153 8.66 18.14 -31.41
N ALA A 154 7.40 18.58 -31.44
CA ALA A 154 6.45 18.36 -30.34
C ALA A 154 6.22 16.86 -30.09
N GLU A 155 6.10 16.04 -31.15
CA GLU A 155 6.00 14.58 -31.04
C GLU A 155 7.19 13.96 -30.30
N ILE A 156 8.42 14.41 -30.59
CA ILE A 156 9.62 13.97 -29.87
C ILE A 156 9.58 14.41 -28.40
N VAL A 157 9.28 15.68 -28.15
CA VAL A 157 9.23 16.23 -26.79
C VAL A 157 8.22 15.46 -25.95
N LEU A 158 6.99 15.34 -26.43
CA LEU A 158 5.93 14.63 -25.72
C LEU A 158 6.29 13.15 -25.50
N SER A 159 6.84 12.46 -26.52
CA SER A 159 7.31 11.07 -26.38
C SER A 159 8.39 10.92 -25.30
N ILE A 160 9.34 11.85 -25.23
CA ILE A 160 10.39 11.83 -24.20
C ILE A 160 9.80 11.97 -22.80
N MET A 161 8.80 12.83 -22.62
CA MET A 161 8.21 13.09 -21.31
C MET A 161 7.29 11.95 -20.85
N THR A 162 6.66 11.25 -21.79
CA THR A 162 5.75 10.14 -21.51
C THR A 162 6.50 8.82 -21.19
N THR A 163 7.79 8.68 -21.55
CA THR A 163 8.53 7.40 -21.44
C THR A 163 9.12 7.04 -20.07
N LEU A 164 9.10 7.92 -19.06
CA LEU A 164 9.83 7.64 -17.81
C LEU A 164 9.33 6.39 -17.08
N ILE A 165 8.02 6.13 -17.09
CA ILE A 165 7.44 4.98 -16.40
C ILE A 165 7.96 3.63 -16.93
N LEU A 166 8.51 3.63 -18.16
CA LEU A 166 9.14 2.48 -18.82
C LEU A 166 10.66 2.41 -18.60
N ASP A 167 11.27 3.42 -17.96
CA ASP A 167 12.71 3.44 -17.71
C ASP A 167 13.12 2.44 -16.63
N GLN A 168 13.71 1.32 -17.05
CA GLN A 168 14.27 0.28 -16.18
C GLN A 168 15.41 0.77 -15.28
N LYS A 169 15.94 1.98 -15.51
CA LYS A 169 16.99 2.59 -14.70
C LYS A 169 16.43 3.46 -13.57
N PHE A 170 15.17 3.29 -13.18
CA PHE A 170 14.56 4.05 -12.09
C PHE A 170 15.41 3.96 -10.81
N PHE A 171 15.68 2.76 -10.33
CA PHE A 171 16.68 2.50 -9.30
C PHE A 171 18.02 2.15 -9.96
N ARG A 172 19.03 3.02 -9.81
CA ARG A 172 20.39 2.66 -10.22
C ARG A 172 20.83 1.47 -9.38
N SER A 173 21.11 0.34 -10.01
CA SER A 173 21.79 -0.79 -9.35
C SER A 173 23.05 -0.26 -8.68
N ARG A 174 23.06 -0.24 -7.34
CA ARG A 174 24.15 0.33 -6.56
C ARG A 174 25.35 -0.62 -6.67
N ARG A 175 26.31 -0.24 -7.50
CA ARG A 175 27.63 -0.87 -7.73
C ARG A 175 27.57 -2.26 -8.36
N GLU A 176 28.06 -2.32 -9.60
CA GLU A 176 28.38 -3.51 -10.39
C GLU A 176 29.56 -4.31 -9.78
N THR A 177 29.46 -4.75 -8.52
CA THR A 177 30.50 -5.59 -7.92
C THR A 177 30.06 -6.99 -7.50
N ASP A 178 28.79 -7.37 -7.67
CA ASP A 178 28.38 -8.76 -7.41
C ASP A 178 27.54 -9.35 -8.55
N GLN A 179 27.85 -10.60 -8.87
CA GLN A 179 27.43 -11.38 -10.05
C GLN A 179 25.93 -11.76 -10.08
N GLN A 180 25.07 -11.10 -9.31
CA GLN A 180 23.64 -11.32 -9.34
C GLN A 180 22.95 -10.17 -10.07
N ARG A 181 22.75 -10.38 -11.37
CA ARG A 181 21.89 -9.59 -12.25
C ARG A 181 20.45 -9.59 -11.72
N THR A 182 20.13 -8.75 -10.74
CA THR A 182 18.75 -8.26 -10.60
C THR A 182 18.58 -7.21 -11.69
N LYS A 183 17.95 -7.61 -12.80
CA LYS A 183 17.55 -6.70 -13.87
C LYS A 183 16.76 -5.56 -13.24
N GLY A 184 17.18 -4.31 -13.47
CA GLY A 184 16.44 -3.14 -12.98
C GLY A 184 14.99 -3.22 -13.46
N LYS A 185 14.05 -2.97 -12.56
CA LYS A 185 12.62 -2.97 -12.86
C LYS A 185 12.17 -1.55 -13.17
N ASN A 186 11.28 -1.41 -14.15
CA ASN A 186 10.61 -0.13 -14.38
C ASN A 186 9.51 0.08 -13.33
N VAL A 187 8.93 1.28 -13.28
CA VAL A 187 7.91 1.64 -12.28
C VAL A 187 6.70 0.71 -12.38
N LEU A 188 6.23 0.42 -13.59
CA LEU A 188 5.08 -0.47 -13.81
C LEU A 188 5.32 -1.88 -13.26
N GLU A 189 6.50 -2.45 -13.51
CA GLU A 189 6.91 -3.77 -13.02
C GLU A 189 7.00 -3.81 -11.49
N ILE A 190 7.39 -2.69 -10.86
CA ILE A 190 7.43 -2.55 -9.39
C ILE A 190 6.01 -2.63 -8.83
N PHE A 191 5.08 -1.81 -9.34
CA PHE A 191 3.69 -1.82 -8.89
C PHE A 191 3.03 -3.19 -9.12
N GLN A 192 3.25 -3.82 -10.27
CA GLN A 192 2.76 -5.18 -10.54
C GLN A 192 3.30 -6.23 -9.56
N GLU A 193 4.55 -6.10 -9.14
CA GLU A 193 5.12 -6.99 -8.12
C GLU A 193 4.53 -6.71 -6.74
N SER A 194 4.37 -5.44 -6.36
CA SER A 194 3.76 -5.07 -5.08
C SER A 194 2.31 -5.55 -4.96
N VAL A 195 1.51 -5.45 -6.04
CA VAL A 195 0.14 -6.01 -6.06
C VAL A 195 0.16 -7.54 -5.96
N ARG A 196 1.09 -8.21 -6.65
CA ARG A 196 1.24 -9.67 -6.54
C ARG A 196 1.63 -10.10 -5.13
N ASP A 197 2.51 -9.36 -4.47
CA ASP A 197 2.89 -9.62 -3.08
C ASP A 197 1.71 -9.42 -2.13
N LEU A 198 0.88 -8.40 -2.38
CA LEU A 198 -0.38 -8.15 -1.66
C LEU A 198 -1.34 -9.35 -1.80
N MET A 199 -1.54 -9.85 -3.03
CA MET A 199 -2.36 -11.04 -3.30
C MET A 199 -1.87 -12.26 -2.53
N ASN A 200 -0.55 -12.50 -2.50
CA ASN A 200 0.03 -13.65 -1.81
C ASN A 200 -0.16 -13.56 -0.29
N LYS A 201 0.01 -12.36 0.29
CA LYS A 201 -0.24 -12.10 1.71
C LYS A 201 -1.71 -12.31 2.06
N GLU A 202 -2.63 -11.79 1.23
CA GLU A 202 -4.08 -11.97 1.38
C GLU A 202 -4.46 -13.46 1.38
N ALA A 203 -3.97 -14.21 0.39
CA ALA A 203 -4.23 -15.65 0.30
C ALA A 203 -3.70 -16.41 1.53
N THR A 204 -2.55 -15.99 2.06
CA THR A 204 -1.96 -16.58 3.28
C THR A 204 -2.85 -16.32 4.50
N LEU A 205 -3.35 -15.10 4.68
CA LEU A 205 -4.27 -14.76 5.77
C LEU A 205 -5.59 -15.52 5.64
N TYR A 206 -6.13 -15.62 4.42
CA TYR A 206 -7.35 -16.36 4.16
C TYR A 206 -7.20 -17.85 4.51
N GLN A 207 -6.09 -18.49 4.08
CA GLN A 207 -5.81 -19.88 4.42
C GLN A 207 -5.62 -20.07 5.94
N SER A 208 -4.90 -19.17 6.60
CA SER A 208 -4.75 -19.21 8.07
C SER A 208 -6.10 -19.12 8.79
N PHE A 209 -7.02 -18.29 8.29
CA PHE A 209 -8.37 -18.20 8.82
C PHE A 209 -9.15 -19.51 8.62
N LEU A 210 -9.11 -20.11 7.43
CA LEU A 210 -9.75 -21.40 7.16
C LEU A 210 -9.24 -22.52 8.08
N THR A 211 -7.93 -22.66 8.22
CA THR A 211 -7.35 -23.68 9.13
C THR A 211 -7.81 -23.47 10.57
N THR A 212 -7.93 -22.21 11.02
CA THR A 212 -8.45 -21.90 12.36
C THR A 212 -9.91 -22.36 12.53
N LEU A 213 -10.74 -22.23 11.49
CA LEU A 213 -12.14 -22.72 11.52
C LEU A 213 -12.22 -24.25 11.54
N GLU A 214 -11.36 -24.94 10.78
CA GLU A 214 -11.31 -26.40 10.75
C GLU A 214 -10.90 -26.98 12.12
N ASP A 215 -9.85 -26.43 12.74
CA ASP A 215 -9.38 -26.86 14.07
C ASP A 215 -10.46 -26.70 15.16
N GLU A 216 -11.30 -25.67 15.07
CA GLU A 216 -12.44 -25.49 15.97
C GLU A 216 -13.53 -26.55 15.77
N SER A 217 -13.83 -26.92 14.52
CA SER A 217 -14.83 -27.95 14.23
C SER A 217 -14.48 -29.30 14.87
N HIS A 218 -13.18 -29.60 15.00
CA HIS A 218 -12.67 -30.84 15.57
C HIS A 218 -12.54 -30.82 17.11
N THR A 219 -12.55 -29.64 17.75
CA THR A 219 -12.40 -29.51 19.21
C THR A 219 -13.72 -29.54 19.98
N HIS A 220 -14.87 -29.51 19.28
CA HIS A 220 -16.20 -29.57 19.92
C HIS A 220 -16.58 -30.92 20.54
N GLU A 221 -15.75 -31.97 20.44
CA GLU A 221 -16.16 -33.30 20.95
C GLU A 221 -15.83 -33.59 22.41
N HIS A 222 -14.88 -32.93 23.09
CA HIS A 222 -14.53 -33.32 24.47
C HIS A 222 -14.04 -32.19 25.38
N THR A 223 -14.87 -31.82 26.38
CA THR A 223 -14.62 -32.01 27.84
C THR A 223 -15.33 -30.95 28.67
N GLY A 224 -16.30 -31.39 29.48
CA GLY A 224 -16.85 -30.58 30.55
C GLY A 224 -15.88 -30.55 31.71
N PHE A 225 -15.04 -29.53 31.81
CA PHE A 225 -14.51 -29.04 33.08
C PHE A 225 -14.02 -27.60 32.88
N ILE A 226 -14.29 -26.76 33.87
CA ILE A 226 -13.96 -25.34 33.94
C ILE A 226 -12.47 -25.14 33.59
N ARG A 227 -12.21 -24.60 32.40
CA ARG A 227 -10.89 -24.14 32.00
C ARG A 227 -11.05 -22.72 31.47
N ASP A 228 -10.06 -21.88 31.78
CA ASP A 228 -9.96 -20.47 31.43
C ASP A 228 -10.69 -20.13 30.12
N LEU A 229 -11.50 -19.07 30.14
CA LEU A 229 -12.22 -18.58 28.97
C LEU A 229 -11.23 -18.50 27.80
N PRO A 230 -11.38 -19.35 26.76
CA PRO A 230 -10.43 -19.32 25.66
C PRO A 230 -10.51 -17.93 25.03
N LYS A 231 -9.37 -17.24 24.95
CA LYS A 231 -9.29 -15.93 24.29
C LYS A 231 -9.83 -16.10 22.87
N ASN A 232 -10.80 -15.26 22.49
CA ASN A 232 -11.37 -15.28 21.15
C ASN A 232 -10.25 -15.13 20.10
N PRO A 233 -9.86 -16.16 19.32
CA PRO A 233 -8.71 -16.04 18.43
C PRO A 233 -8.97 -15.09 17.24
N TYR A 234 -10.21 -14.66 17.04
CA TYR A 234 -10.63 -13.82 15.93
C TYR A 234 -10.67 -12.31 16.24
N HIS A 235 -10.36 -11.90 17.48
CA HIS A 235 -10.31 -10.46 17.83
C HIS A 235 -9.05 -9.75 17.30
N VAL A 236 -7.99 -10.51 16.99
CA VAL A 236 -6.74 -9.96 16.47
C VAL A 236 -6.86 -9.86 14.95
N ILE A 237 -7.00 -8.64 14.46
CA ILE A 237 -7.12 -8.30 13.04
C ILE A 237 -5.95 -7.43 12.55
N ASP A 238 -4.87 -7.38 13.32
CA ASP A 238 -3.75 -6.46 13.08
C ASP A 238 -3.13 -6.70 11.70
N ASP A 239 -2.93 -7.97 11.32
CA ASP A 239 -2.33 -8.34 10.04
C ASP A 239 -3.24 -7.95 8.85
N GLU A 240 -4.55 -8.19 8.94
CA GLU A 240 -5.53 -7.79 7.92
C GLU A 240 -5.63 -6.26 7.80
N VAL A 241 -5.63 -5.54 8.92
CA VAL A 241 -5.71 -4.06 8.92
C VAL A 241 -4.44 -3.46 8.32
N HIS A 242 -3.27 -4.02 8.64
CA HIS A 242 -2.01 -3.61 8.04
C HIS A 242 -1.98 -3.89 6.53
N LEU A 243 -2.46 -5.06 6.11
CA LEU A 243 -2.54 -5.43 4.70
C LEU A 243 -3.55 -4.54 3.94
N LEU A 244 -4.69 -4.22 4.55
CA LEU A 244 -5.68 -3.32 3.97
C LEU A 244 -5.14 -1.90 3.82
N ARG A 245 -4.35 -1.42 4.79
CA ARG A 245 -3.67 -0.13 4.68
C ARG A 245 -2.69 -0.14 3.52
N GLU A 246 -1.88 -1.19 3.40
CA GLU A 246 -0.94 -1.38 2.28
C GLU A 246 -1.66 -1.40 0.92
N ALA A 247 -2.79 -2.10 0.82
CA ALA A 247 -3.62 -2.15 -0.37
C ALA A 247 -4.13 -0.76 -0.78
N LYS A 248 -4.70 -0.01 0.17
CA LYS A 248 -5.21 1.35 -0.07
C LYS A 248 -4.12 2.30 -0.54
N ASP A 249 -2.94 2.22 0.06
CA ASP A 249 -1.80 3.05 -0.31
C ASP A 249 -1.31 2.79 -1.74
N ILE A 250 -1.23 1.50 -2.14
CA ILE A 250 -0.91 1.12 -3.52
C ILE A 250 -1.98 1.63 -4.50
N CYS A 251 -3.26 1.47 -4.17
CA CYS A 251 -4.38 1.97 -4.98
C CYS A 251 -4.31 3.50 -5.14
N ASP A 252 -4.09 4.22 -4.05
CA ASP A 252 -3.97 5.68 -4.05
C ASP A 252 -2.83 6.14 -4.96
N GLU A 253 -1.63 5.57 -4.83
CA GLU A 253 -0.49 5.91 -5.70
C GLU A 253 -0.77 5.57 -7.17
N LEU A 254 -1.37 4.41 -7.47
CA LEU A 254 -1.74 4.04 -8.84
C LEU A 254 -2.75 5.03 -9.45
N ASN A 255 -3.75 5.47 -8.69
CA ASN A 255 -4.71 6.48 -9.13
C ASN A 255 -4.03 7.84 -9.41
N ILE A 256 -2.99 8.20 -8.64
CA ILE A 256 -2.19 9.40 -8.93
C ILE A 256 -1.44 9.23 -10.26
N LEU A 257 -0.82 8.07 -10.50
CA LEU A 257 -0.12 7.79 -11.76
C LEU A 257 -1.08 7.79 -12.96
N GLU A 258 -2.27 7.20 -12.80
CA GLU A 258 -3.35 7.25 -13.78
C GLU A 258 -3.69 8.70 -14.14
N THR A 259 -3.93 9.54 -13.12
CA THR A 259 -4.25 10.97 -13.30
C THR A 259 -3.15 11.72 -14.07
N VAL A 260 -1.87 11.40 -13.82
CA VAL A 260 -0.76 11.97 -14.59
C VAL A 260 -0.82 11.54 -16.06
N LEU A 261 -1.07 10.25 -16.33
CA LEU A 261 -1.18 9.73 -17.70
C LEU A 261 -2.42 10.25 -18.44
N GLU A 262 -3.55 10.43 -17.76
CA GLU A 262 -4.73 11.09 -18.33
C GLU A 262 -4.41 12.54 -18.75
N GLY A 263 -3.68 13.27 -17.90
CA GLY A 263 -3.17 14.59 -18.22
C GLY A 263 -2.25 14.60 -19.45
N GLN A 264 -1.37 13.61 -19.56
CA GLN A 264 -0.57 13.41 -20.78
C GLN A 264 -1.45 13.15 -22.00
N GLN A 265 -2.44 12.26 -21.88
CA GLN A 265 -3.32 11.90 -22.97
C GLN A 265 -4.07 13.11 -23.51
N GLN A 266 -4.57 13.97 -22.62
CA GLN A 266 -5.24 15.21 -23.01
C GLN A 266 -4.33 16.15 -23.80
N VAL A 267 -3.08 16.36 -23.37
CA VAL A 267 -2.14 17.25 -24.09
C VAL A 267 -1.77 16.67 -25.45
N TRP A 268 -1.59 15.35 -25.55
CA TRP A 268 -1.37 14.68 -26.83
C TRP A 268 -2.56 14.87 -27.78
N GLN A 269 -3.78 14.59 -27.31
CA GLN A 269 -5.01 14.75 -28.10
C GLN A 269 -5.19 16.17 -28.62
N GLN A 270 -4.88 17.17 -27.78
CA GLN A 270 -4.95 18.58 -28.17
C GLN A 270 -3.85 18.98 -29.15
N THR A 271 -2.60 18.52 -28.93
CA THR A 271 -1.47 18.86 -29.80
C THR A 271 -1.63 18.30 -31.21
N PHE A 272 -2.23 17.10 -31.32
CA PHE A 272 -2.42 16.43 -32.60
C PHE A 272 -3.83 16.61 -33.19
N GLU A 273 -4.74 17.24 -32.45
CA GLU A 273 -6.14 17.48 -32.82
C GLU A 273 -6.88 16.17 -33.16
N THR A 274 -6.62 15.12 -32.37
CA THR A 274 -7.22 13.78 -32.53
C THR A 274 -7.68 13.24 -31.18
N GLN A 275 -8.74 12.44 -31.17
CA GLN A 275 -9.18 11.71 -29.97
C GLN A 275 -8.52 10.34 -29.85
N ASP A 276 -8.31 9.67 -30.98
CA ASP A 276 -7.64 8.38 -31.05
C ASP A 276 -6.15 8.62 -31.36
N LEU A 277 -5.29 8.35 -30.37
CA LEU A 277 -3.84 8.52 -30.48
C LEU A 277 -3.15 7.29 -31.07
N ASP A 278 -3.80 6.13 -31.15
CA ASP A 278 -3.19 4.87 -31.57
C ASP A 278 -3.38 4.64 -33.07
N THR A 279 -4.54 5.03 -33.62
CA THR A 279 -4.82 4.91 -35.07
C THR A 279 -4.49 6.17 -35.87
N PHE A 280 -4.04 7.24 -35.20
CA PHE A 280 -3.72 8.51 -35.86
C PHE A 280 -2.55 8.37 -36.83
N THR A 281 -2.77 8.72 -38.09
CA THR A 281 -1.78 8.61 -39.18
C THR A 281 -0.96 9.88 -39.39
N GLY A 282 -1.25 10.96 -38.65
CA GLY A 282 -0.57 12.25 -38.80
C GLY A 282 0.75 12.38 -38.04
N TYR A 283 1.21 11.34 -37.38
CA TYR A 283 2.53 11.29 -36.75
C TYR A 283 3.64 11.21 -37.80
N GLN A 284 4.78 11.84 -37.49
CA GLN A 284 5.96 11.73 -38.33
C GLN A 284 6.76 10.46 -37.99
N TYR A 285 6.72 9.99 -36.75
CA TYR A 285 7.48 8.81 -36.31
C TYR A 285 6.55 7.60 -36.18
N SER A 286 7.02 6.42 -36.64
CA SER A 286 6.19 5.20 -36.71
C SER A 286 5.75 4.64 -35.36
N HIS A 287 6.38 5.07 -34.27
CA HIS A 287 6.12 4.58 -32.91
C HIS A 287 6.12 5.75 -31.92
N PRO A 288 5.12 6.64 -31.96
CA PRO A 288 4.98 7.68 -30.95
C PRO A 288 4.81 7.01 -29.58
N MET A 289 5.56 7.46 -28.58
CA MET A 289 5.40 6.97 -27.20
C MET A 289 4.26 7.75 -26.55
N ASN A 290 3.05 7.58 -27.09
CA ASN A 290 1.83 8.16 -26.54
C ASN A 290 1.47 7.44 -25.21
N PRO A 291 0.63 8.06 -24.36
CA PRO A 291 0.29 7.50 -23.06
C PRO A 291 -0.74 6.36 -23.12
N THR A 292 -1.43 6.13 -24.25
CA THR A 292 -2.59 5.22 -24.34
C THR A 292 -2.29 3.82 -23.81
N ARG A 293 -1.20 3.20 -24.28
CA ARG A 293 -0.81 1.86 -23.84
C ARG A 293 -0.50 1.82 -22.34
N MET A 294 0.14 2.85 -21.82
CA MET A 294 0.51 2.90 -20.40
C MET A 294 -0.69 3.17 -19.52
N LEU A 295 -1.66 3.95 -19.99
CA LEU A 295 -2.94 4.16 -19.32
C LEU A 295 -3.69 2.84 -19.19
N CYS A 296 -3.79 2.06 -20.28
CA CYS A 296 -4.40 0.73 -20.26
C CYS A 296 -3.71 -0.22 -19.26
N GLU A 297 -2.38 -0.21 -19.21
CA GLU A 297 -1.63 -1.05 -18.26
C GLU A 297 -1.80 -0.59 -16.81
N ILE A 298 -1.79 0.72 -16.53
CA ILE A 298 -2.07 1.23 -15.18
C ILE A 298 -3.49 0.87 -14.76
N GLN A 299 -4.49 1.08 -15.63
CA GLN A 299 -5.88 0.72 -15.33
C GLN A 299 -6.00 -0.76 -14.96
N ARG A 300 -5.34 -1.65 -15.72
CA ARG A 300 -5.34 -3.08 -15.44
C ARG A 300 -4.76 -3.38 -14.04
N ILE A 301 -3.74 -2.65 -13.60
CA ILE A 301 -3.13 -2.83 -12.28
C ILE A 301 -4.02 -2.22 -11.19
N VAL A 302 -4.67 -1.08 -11.43
CA VAL A 302 -5.66 -0.48 -10.53
C VAL A 302 -6.80 -1.45 -10.28
N ASP A 303 -7.34 -2.07 -11.33
CA ASP A 303 -8.41 -3.06 -11.23
C ASP A 303 -7.97 -4.28 -10.40
N GLU A 304 -6.75 -4.78 -10.64
CA GLU A 304 -6.15 -5.89 -9.89
C GLU A 304 -5.96 -5.54 -8.41
N ALA A 305 -5.40 -4.36 -8.10
CA ALA A 305 -5.19 -3.90 -6.73
C ALA A 305 -6.53 -3.68 -5.98
N THR A 306 -7.53 -3.12 -6.66
CA THR A 306 -8.86 -2.87 -6.10
C THR A 306 -9.56 -4.18 -5.78
N ALA A 307 -9.50 -5.18 -6.67
CA ALA A 307 -10.06 -6.50 -6.41
C ALA A 307 -9.44 -7.17 -5.17
N VAL A 308 -8.13 -7.01 -4.96
CA VAL A 308 -7.45 -7.53 -3.76
C VAL A 308 -7.88 -6.77 -2.52
N GLN A 309 -7.99 -5.44 -2.60
CA GLN A 309 -8.51 -4.61 -1.50
C GLN A 309 -9.93 -5.04 -1.09
N GLU A 310 -10.81 -5.32 -2.05
CA GLU A 310 -12.15 -5.85 -1.82
C GLU A 310 -12.11 -7.24 -1.16
N SER A 311 -11.22 -8.13 -1.62
CA SER A 311 -11.02 -9.46 -1.00
C SER A 311 -10.58 -9.35 0.47
N ILE A 312 -9.63 -8.45 0.78
CA ILE A 312 -9.18 -8.20 2.15
C ILE A 312 -10.32 -7.68 3.03
N ASN A 313 -11.13 -6.74 2.52
CA ASN A 313 -12.31 -6.25 3.25
C ASN A 313 -13.30 -7.39 3.53
N ALA A 314 -13.58 -8.24 2.55
CA ALA A 314 -14.46 -9.39 2.73
C ALA A 314 -13.91 -10.37 3.78
N LEU A 315 -12.61 -10.66 3.77
CA LEU A 315 -11.97 -11.48 4.81
C LEU A 315 -12.13 -10.85 6.19
N LEU A 316 -11.90 -9.54 6.31
CA LEU A 316 -12.05 -8.81 7.57
C LEU A 316 -13.48 -8.89 8.11
N GLU A 317 -14.49 -8.73 7.23
CA GLU A 317 -15.90 -8.89 7.58
C GLU A 317 -16.22 -10.30 8.08
N LEU A 318 -15.71 -11.34 7.41
CA LEU A 318 -15.88 -12.73 7.84
C LEU A 318 -15.28 -12.99 9.23
N ARG A 319 -14.09 -12.45 9.52
CA ARG A 319 -13.48 -12.59 10.85
C ARG A 319 -14.28 -11.87 11.92
N GLN A 320 -14.77 -10.66 11.64
CA GLN A 320 -15.63 -9.92 12.57
C GLN A 320 -16.93 -10.66 12.86
N GLN A 321 -17.57 -11.25 11.84
CA GLN A 321 -18.76 -12.08 12.02
C GLN A 321 -18.48 -13.30 12.90
N GLN A 322 -17.37 -14.00 12.65
CA GLN A 322 -16.97 -15.16 13.47
C GLN A 322 -16.67 -14.76 14.92
N ALA A 323 -15.99 -13.62 15.13
CA ALA A 323 -15.74 -13.09 16.45
C ALA A 323 -17.05 -12.82 17.22
N GLY A 324 -18.05 -12.25 16.54
CA GLY A 324 -19.38 -12.01 17.11
C GLY A 324 -20.15 -13.30 17.42
N ILE A 325 -20.07 -14.32 16.55
CA ILE A 325 -20.68 -15.64 16.82
C ILE A 325 -20.07 -16.25 18.08
N LYS A 326 -18.74 -16.24 18.22
CA LYS A 326 -18.05 -16.78 19.40
C LYS A 326 -18.41 -16.03 20.68
N GLU A 327 -18.48 -14.71 20.63
CA GLU A 327 -18.90 -13.91 21.78
C GLU A 327 -20.34 -14.23 22.20
N ALA A 328 -21.25 -14.42 21.24
CA ALA A 328 -22.62 -14.85 21.51
C ALA A 328 -22.68 -16.27 22.10
N GLU A 329 -21.87 -17.21 21.61
CA GLU A 329 -21.73 -18.53 22.23
C GLU A 329 -21.27 -18.41 23.67
N PHE A 330 -20.14 -17.72 23.94
CA PHE A 330 -19.64 -17.52 25.31
C PHE A 330 -20.66 -16.86 26.23
N GLY A 331 -21.41 -15.87 25.75
CA GLY A 331 -22.51 -15.26 26.50
C GLY A 331 -23.59 -16.29 26.90
N ARG A 332 -23.93 -17.22 26.01
CA ARG A 332 -24.87 -18.32 26.32
C ARG A 332 -24.29 -19.30 27.34
N TRP A 333 -23.00 -19.66 27.23
CA TRP A 333 -22.32 -20.50 28.21
C TRP A 333 -22.31 -19.85 29.60
N GLN A 334 -21.93 -18.58 29.68
CA GLN A 334 -21.89 -17.83 30.94
C GLN A 334 -23.28 -17.70 31.57
N ALA A 335 -24.32 -17.45 30.77
CA ALA A 335 -25.70 -17.40 31.26
C ALA A 335 -26.16 -18.76 31.81
N ASN A 336 -25.81 -19.87 31.13
CA ASN A 336 -26.15 -21.21 31.58
C ASN A 336 -25.41 -21.59 32.88
N ASP A 337 -24.12 -21.30 32.98
CA ASP A 337 -23.35 -21.57 34.20
C ASP A 337 -23.79 -20.67 35.35
N THR A 338 -24.14 -19.42 35.10
CA THR A 338 -24.76 -18.53 36.10
C THR A 338 -26.09 -19.11 36.58
N ALA A 339 -26.93 -19.65 35.69
CA ALA A 339 -28.18 -20.29 36.07
C ALA A 339 -27.96 -21.55 36.92
N LYS A 340 -26.97 -22.39 36.58
CA LYS A 340 -26.57 -23.55 37.40
C LYS A 340 -26.05 -23.11 38.76
N GLN A 341 -25.21 -22.08 38.80
CA GLN A 341 -24.67 -21.52 40.05
C GLN A 341 -25.78 -20.95 40.93
N ALA A 342 -26.78 -20.27 40.34
CA ALA A 342 -27.95 -19.79 41.05
C ALA A 342 -28.74 -20.95 41.69
N ASN A 343 -28.93 -22.06 40.96
CA ASN A 343 -29.56 -23.27 41.53
C ASN A 343 -28.77 -23.86 42.70
N ILE A 344 -27.44 -23.95 42.58
CA ILE A 344 -26.56 -24.42 43.67
C ILE A 344 -26.65 -23.47 44.88
N SER A 345 -26.65 -22.16 44.65
CA SER A 345 -26.81 -21.15 45.70
C SER A 345 -28.16 -21.27 46.41
N LEU A 346 -29.25 -21.52 45.66
CA LEU A 346 -30.59 -21.76 46.23
C LEU A 346 -30.61 -23.02 47.11
N ILE A 347 -30.06 -24.13 46.62
CA ILE A 347 -29.98 -25.38 47.40
C ILE A 347 -29.15 -25.16 48.67
N PHE A 348 -27.97 -24.53 48.56
CA PHE A 348 -27.13 -24.20 49.70
C PHE A 348 -27.86 -23.31 50.71
N THR A 349 -28.62 -22.31 50.23
CA THR A 349 -29.41 -21.41 51.08
C THR A 349 -30.50 -22.17 51.84
N VAL A 350 -31.23 -23.08 51.18
CA VAL A 350 -32.24 -23.93 51.83
C VAL A 350 -31.62 -24.81 52.91
N VAL A 351 -30.50 -25.48 52.60
CA VAL A 351 -29.76 -26.31 53.56
C VAL A 351 -29.29 -25.46 54.74
N ALA A 352 -28.68 -24.30 54.49
CA ALA A 352 -28.21 -23.40 55.54
C ALA A 352 -29.36 -22.93 56.45
N ILE A 353 -30.53 -22.56 55.91
CA ILE A 353 -31.70 -22.17 56.71
C ILE A 353 -32.16 -23.33 57.61
N LEU A 354 -32.22 -24.56 57.10
CA LEU A 354 -32.60 -25.73 57.90
C LEU A 354 -31.62 -25.97 59.05
N PHE A 355 -30.32 -25.95 58.79
CA PHE A 355 -29.29 -26.16 59.81
C PHE A 355 -29.14 -25.00 60.81
N VAL A 356 -29.46 -23.76 60.41
CA VAL A 356 -29.50 -22.58 61.31
C VAL A 356 -30.77 -22.57 62.17
N ARG A 357 -31.89 -23.10 61.67
CA ARG A 357 -33.18 -23.15 62.38
C ARG A 357 -33.27 -24.32 63.37
N VAL A 358 -32.44 -25.35 63.24
CA VAL A 358 -32.26 -26.37 64.28
C VAL A 358 -31.41 -25.73 65.39
N PRO A 359 -31.97 -25.46 66.58
CA PRO A 359 -31.16 -24.97 67.68
C PRO A 359 -30.14 -26.05 68.01
N TYR A 360 -28.87 -25.66 68.16
CA TYR A 360 -27.85 -26.47 68.82
C TYR A 360 -28.27 -26.63 70.30
N PRO A 361 -28.99 -27.70 70.69
CA PRO A 361 -28.55 -28.46 71.86
C PRO A 361 -28.89 -29.97 71.76
N ARG A 362 -28.71 -30.63 70.61
CA ARG A 362 -28.86 -32.11 70.54
C ARG A 362 -27.62 -32.91 70.16
N ILE A 363 -26.55 -32.26 69.69
CA ILE A 363 -25.27 -32.95 69.45
C ILE A 363 -24.41 -33.04 70.74
N PHE A 364 -24.70 -32.22 71.76
CA PHE A 364 -23.98 -32.24 73.04
C PHE A 364 -24.45 -33.30 74.05
N TYR A 365 -25.61 -33.94 73.85
CA TYR A 365 -26.13 -34.95 74.79
C TYR A 365 -25.81 -36.40 74.42
N PHE A 366 -25.15 -36.65 73.29
CA PHE A 366 -24.73 -38.01 72.91
C PHE A 366 -23.27 -38.34 73.30
N PHE A 367 -22.53 -37.38 73.86
CA PHE A 367 -21.09 -37.49 74.17
C PHE A 367 -20.74 -37.10 75.62
N LEU A 368 -21.68 -37.20 76.56
CA LEU A 368 -21.38 -37.09 77.99
C LEU A 368 -21.46 -38.49 78.63
N PRO A 369 -20.35 -39.03 79.16
CA PRO A 369 -20.39 -40.28 79.91
C PRO A 369 -21.13 -40.05 81.23
N GLU A 370 -22.06 -40.93 81.57
CA GLU A 370 -22.61 -41.01 82.92
C GLU A 370 -21.49 -41.29 83.93
N GLN A 371 -21.07 -40.23 84.60
CA GLN A 371 -20.54 -40.25 85.96
C GLN A 371 -21.59 -39.50 86.79
N ASN A 372 -22.08 -39.94 87.95
CA ASN A 372 -21.36 -40.62 89.01
C ASN A 372 -22.35 -41.11 90.12
N THR A 373 -22.02 -42.27 90.71
CA THR A 373 -22.04 -42.65 92.15
C THR A 373 -23.28 -42.48 93.08
N VAL A 374 -23.69 -43.65 93.62
CA VAL A 374 -23.79 -44.07 95.05
C VAL A 374 -24.80 -43.37 95.98
N TYR A 375 -25.75 -44.17 96.50
CA TYR A 375 -25.80 -44.57 97.93
C TYR A 375 -26.33 -46.00 98.06
#